data_AF-A0A522EVE8-F1
#
_entry.id   AF-A0A522EVE8-F1
#
_cell.length_a   1.000
_cell.length_b   1.000
_cell.length_c   1.000
_cell.angle_alpha   90.00
_cell.angle_beta   90.00
_cell.angle_gamma   90.00
#
_symmetry.space_group_name_H-M   'P 1'
#
loop_
_entity.id
_entity.type
_entity.pdbx_description
1 polymer ?
#
loop_
_entity_poly.entity_id
_entity_poly.type
_entity_poly.pdbx_seq_one_letter_code
_entity_poly.pdbx_strand_id
1 'polypeptide(L)'
;MKKALLIFILILVGSLIFISACAIVKKVIPKHCPSSCDDNNACTTDICNKDSGYLCVNSPITPCNGNGICEQGEYNKSADCPSCDDSNTCTTDQFSYESGKCVHDSIPNCCGNGKCENSETSLSCPADCPTCDDSNKCTVDVLNRDANRCEHKYIYPCCGNNRCEAGETFLGCPTDCPPTRDEEVKACGTNESCVNEIAMKYKDYALCKSAATTSGTDECYMTLAVKNNQSFLCFYTSNDNKQHDCQEAYAISVSRIDLCPTINPNKCIESIAKNTGNVTYCKLMTEQFVRTRDDYVLKCSAVVTSDVVLCKQMQNKWIADECYTDIAVQLKDISLCNAVQLNPDSCRDSVARAIG
;
A
#
# COMPACT_ATOMS: atom_id res chain seq x y z
N MET A 1 81.10 88.02 12.65
CA MET A 1 80.07 88.08 13.72
C MET A 1 79.42 89.46 13.95
N LYS A 2 79.62 90.48 13.09
CA LYS A 2 78.94 91.79 13.22
C LYS A 2 77.67 91.96 12.35
N LYS A 3 77.46 91.11 11.34
CA LYS A 3 76.27 91.16 10.46
C LYS A 3 75.04 90.44 11.03
N ALA A 4 75.22 89.44 11.89
CA ALA A 4 74.11 88.69 12.49
C ALA A 4 73.37 89.47 13.61
N LEU A 5 74.08 90.32 14.36
CA LEU A 5 73.49 91.13 15.43
C LEU A 5 72.56 92.23 14.89
N LEU A 6 72.85 92.74 13.69
CA LEU A 6 72.08 93.84 13.07
C LEU A 6 70.75 93.35 12.46
N ILE A 7 70.71 92.09 12.00
CA ILE A 7 69.49 91.45 11.48
C ILE A 7 68.51 91.14 12.62
N PHE A 8 69.00 90.73 13.78
CA PHE A 8 68.14 90.41 14.92
C PHE A 8 67.41 91.65 15.49
N ILE A 9 68.07 92.81 15.46
CA ILE A 9 67.47 94.09 15.89
C ILE A 9 66.41 94.57 14.89
N LEU A 10 66.59 94.37 13.59
CA LEU A 10 65.59 94.71 12.57
C LEU A 10 64.32 93.85 12.66
N ILE A 11 64.44 92.57 13.03
CA ILE A 11 63.28 91.66 13.20
C ILE A 11 62.46 92.00 14.46
N LEU A 12 63.12 92.47 15.53
CA LEU A 12 62.43 92.90 16.75
C LEU A 12 61.71 94.24 16.59
N VAL A 13 62.26 95.18 15.81
CA VAL A 13 61.59 96.47 15.56
C VAL A 13 60.46 96.31 14.53
N GLY A 14 60.59 95.39 13.56
CA GLY A 14 59.54 95.09 12.58
C GLY A 14 58.29 94.43 13.17
N SER A 15 58.46 93.58 14.20
CA SER A 15 57.33 92.88 14.85
C SER A 15 56.53 93.78 15.80
N LEU A 16 57.10 94.88 16.29
CA LEU A 16 56.39 95.89 17.10
C LEU A 16 55.50 96.83 16.28
N ILE A 17 55.73 96.98 14.96
CA ILE A 17 54.93 97.83 14.08
C ILE A 17 53.67 97.10 13.55
N PHE A 18 53.71 95.77 13.44
CA PHE A 18 52.58 94.98 12.94
C PHE A 18 51.43 94.78 13.94
N ILE A 19 51.65 95.04 15.23
CA ILE A 19 50.60 94.92 16.26
C ILE A 19 49.67 96.16 16.28
N SER A 20 50.04 97.27 15.62
CA SER A 20 49.29 98.53 15.68
C SER A 20 48.30 98.76 14.52
N ALA A 21 48.19 97.84 13.55
CA ALA A 21 47.38 98.04 12.34
C ALA A 21 46.24 97.02 12.12
N CYS A 22 45.71 96.39 13.18
CA CYS A 22 44.51 95.54 13.09
C CYS A 22 43.32 96.15 13.83
N ALA A 23 43.10 97.46 13.65
CA ALA A 23 41.84 98.09 13.98
C ALA A 23 41.10 98.39 12.67
N ILE A 24 39.86 97.89 12.58
CA ILE A 24 38.83 98.04 11.53
C ILE A 24 38.57 96.72 10.80
N VAL A 25 37.64 95.91 11.35
CA VAL A 25 36.29 95.77 10.79
C VAL A 25 35.37 95.46 11.97
N LYS A 26 34.64 96.45 12.48
CA LYS A 26 33.47 96.16 13.34
C LYS A 26 32.45 95.47 12.44
N LYS A 27 32.48 94.14 12.43
CA LYS A 27 31.43 93.29 11.85
C LYS A 27 30.11 93.80 12.44
N VAL A 28 29.23 94.31 11.58
CA VAL A 28 27.88 94.72 12.00
C VAL A 28 27.18 93.44 12.42
N ILE A 29 27.13 93.19 13.73
CA ILE A 29 26.45 92.04 14.30
C ILE A 29 24.95 92.30 14.16
N PRO A 30 24.20 91.46 13.42
CA PRO A 30 22.75 91.58 13.35
C PRO A 30 22.17 91.54 14.76
N LYS A 31 21.24 92.43 15.10
CA LYS A 31 20.58 92.42 16.42
C LYS A 31 19.34 91.51 16.46
N HIS A 32 18.97 90.95 15.32
CA HIS A 32 17.76 90.16 15.13
C HIS A 32 18.05 89.09 14.08
N CYS A 33 17.40 87.94 14.21
CA CYS A 33 17.47 86.88 13.21
C CYS A 33 16.89 87.33 11.86
N PRO A 34 17.40 86.81 10.73
CA PRO A 34 16.77 87.00 9.42
C PRO A 34 15.34 86.44 9.42
N SER A 35 14.52 86.85 8.45
CA SER A 35 13.09 86.51 8.41
C SER A 35 12.81 85.00 8.29
N SER A 36 13.76 84.21 7.80
CA SER A 36 13.76 82.75 7.95
C SER A 36 15.20 82.27 8.13
N CYS A 37 15.39 81.28 9.01
CA CYS A 37 16.62 80.53 9.18
C CYS A 37 16.46 79.05 8.76
N ASP A 38 15.24 78.64 8.40
CA ASP A 38 14.92 77.28 7.98
C ASP A 38 15.49 77.01 6.58
N ASP A 39 16.40 76.04 6.46
CA ASP A 39 16.97 75.63 5.17
C ASP A 39 16.14 74.55 4.46
N ASN A 40 14.97 74.20 5.01
CA ASN A 40 14.05 73.15 4.58
C ASN A 40 14.70 71.77 4.50
N ASN A 41 15.84 71.56 5.15
CA ASN A 41 16.45 70.25 5.28
C ASN A 41 16.08 69.67 6.64
N ALA A 42 15.29 68.59 6.64
CA ALA A 42 14.90 67.90 7.88
C ALA A 42 16.10 67.30 8.64
N CYS A 43 17.28 67.20 8.01
CA CYS A 43 18.52 66.73 8.59
C CYS A 43 19.42 67.81 9.16
N THR A 44 18.92 69.03 9.34
CA THR A 44 19.64 70.11 9.99
C THR A 44 18.81 70.67 11.14
N THR A 45 19.49 71.06 12.22
CA THR A 45 18.91 71.91 13.25
C THR A 45 19.29 73.34 12.93
N ASP A 46 18.29 74.15 12.60
CA ASP A 46 18.46 75.54 12.22
C ASP A 46 18.32 76.43 13.46
N ILE A 47 19.46 76.91 13.94
CA ILE A 47 19.53 77.71 15.17
C ILE A 47 19.83 79.16 14.79
N CYS A 48 18.93 80.06 15.20
CA CYS A 48 19.21 81.48 15.23
C CYS A 48 18.76 82.09 16.56
N ASN A 49 19.73 82.52 17.36
CA ASN A 49 19.51 83.08 18.68
C ASN A 49 20.68 84.00 19.07
N LYS A 50 20.65 84.51 20.32
CA LYS A 50 21.74 85.34 20.86
C LYS A 50 23.08 84.58 20.92
N ASP A 51 23.05 83.27 21.16
CA ASP A 51 24.25 82.44 21.36
C ASP A 51 25.00 82.18 20.05
N SER A 52 24.27 82.09 18.93
CA SER A 52 24.82 82.11 17.56
C SER A 52 25.17 83.52 17.06
N GLY A 53 24.97 84.56 17.88
CA GLY A 53 25.20 85.94 17.50
C GLY A 53 24.21 86.48 16.45
N TYR A 54 22.98 85.93 16.44
CA TYR A 54 21.94 86.19 15.44
C TYR A 54 22.33 85.82 14.00
N LEU A 55 23.31 84.93 13.85
CA LEU A 55 23.63 84.30 12.58
C LEU A 55 22.88 82.98 12.49
N CYS A 56 22.31 82.71 11.32
CA CYS A 56 21.68 81.42 11.07
C CYS A 56 22.76 80.35 10.96
N VAL A 57 22.69 79.32 11.81
CA VAL A 57 23.61 78.19 11.83
C VAL A 57 22.81 76.90 11.69
N ASN A 58 23.10 76.16 10.63
CA ASN A 58 22.45 74.90 10.32
C ASN A 58 23.42 73.79 10.70
N SER A 59 23.11 73.04 11.74
CA SER A 59 23.97 71.96 12.22
C SER A 59 23.39 70.62 11.77
N PRO A 60 24.18 69.72 11.16
CA PRO A 60 23.68 68.43 10.73
C PRO A 60 23.21 67.61 11.94
N ILE A 61 22.06 66.96 11.78
CA ILE A 61 21.52 65.95 12.69
C ILE A 61 22.11 64.62 12.25
N THR A 62 22.71 63.87 13.19
CA THR A 62 23.22 62.52 12.95
C THR A 62 22.80 61.63 14.14
N PRO A 63 22.05 60.53 13.92
CA PRO A 63 21.55 60.03 12.63
C PRO A 63 20.42 60.89 12.03
N CYS A 64 20.34 60.99 10.70
CA CYS A 64 19.19 61.57 10.00
C CYS A 64 18.60 60.73 8.85
N ASN A 65 17.31 60.40 9.00
CA ASN A 65 16.48 59.83 7.95
C ASN A 65 16.13 60.88 6.86
N GLY A 66 16.63 60.69 5.65
CA GLY A 66 16.34 61.45 4.42
C GLY A 66 17.59 61.94 3.66
N ASN A 67 18.80 61.65 4.16
CA ASN A 67 20.05 62.12 3.56
C ASN A 67 20.69 61.13 2.57
N GLY A 68 20.08 59.95 2.37
CA GLY A 68 20.57 58.88 1.48
C GLY A 68 21.76 58.08 2.02
N ILE A 69 22.12 58.23 3.30
CA ILE A 69 23.20 57.50 3.96
C ILE A 69 22.58 56.71 5.11
N CYS A 70 22.78 55.39 5.15
CA CYS A 70 22.30 54.57 6.26
C CYS A 70 23.25 54.67 7.46
N GLU A 71 22.84 55.39 8.51
CA GLU A 71 23.64 55.65 9.70
C GLU A 71 23.20 54.82 10.92
N GLN A 72 24.10 54.67 11.91
CA GLN A 72 23.82 53.88 13.11
C GLN A 72 22.64 54.48 13.89
N GLY A 73 21.54 53.73 13.98
CA GLY A 73 20.29 54.17 14.63
C GLY A 73 19.11 54.33 13.66
N GLU A 74 19.35 54.23 12.36
CA GLU A 74 18.32 54.39 11.31
C GLU A 74 17.72 53.08 10.80
N TYR A 75 18.43 51.96 10.98
CA TYR A 75 18.07 50.68 10.37
C TYR A 75 16.74 50.09 10.87
N ASN A 76 16.05 49.48 9.91
CA ASN A 76 14.67 48.96 9.87
C ASN A 76 13.51 49.97 9.75
N LYS A 77 13.76 51.28 9.89
CA LYS A 77 12.72 52.32 9.82
C LYS A 77 13.04 53.51 8.91
N SER A 78 14.29 53.65 8.47
CA SER A 78 14.73 54.71 7.57
C SER A 78 14.53 54.35 6.10
N ALA A 79 14.21 55.34 5.26
CA ALA A 79 14.17 55.19 3.81
C ALA A 79 15.58 55.16 3.19
N ASP A 80 16.60 55.60 3.94
CA ASP A 80 17.99 55.62 3.47
C ASP A 80 18.68 54.26 3.60
N CYS A 81 18.15 53.39 4.45
CA CYS A 81 18.71 52.06 4.68
C CYS A 81 18.12 51.03 3.70
N PRO A 82 18.96 50.30 2.94
CA PRO A 82 18.47 49.21 2.11
C PRO A 82 17.88 48.08 2.97
N SER A 83 16.87 47.39 2.45
CA SER A 83 16.44 46.12 3.04
C SER A 83 17.52 45.07 2.79
N CYS A 84 18.06 44.48 3.85
CA CYS A 84 19.00 43.37 3.74
C CYS A 84 18.33 42.00 3.73
N ASP A 85 17.00 41.93 3.70
CA ASP A 85 16.28 40.66 3.60
C ASP A 85 16.62 39.94 2.28
N ASP A 86 17.34 38.81 2.35
CA ASP A 86 17.67 37.97 1.20
C ASP A 86 16.61 36.88 0.94
N SER A 87 15.48 36.95 1.65
CA SER A 87 14.38 35.99 1.66
C SER A 87 14.79 34.58 2.11
N ASN A 88 15.97 34.43 2.71
CA ASN A 88 16.42 33.18 3.28
C ASN A 88 16.13 33.17 4.79
N THR A 89 15.16 32.37 5.21
CA THR A 89 14.78 32.25 6.63
C THR A 89 15.88 31.66 7.51
N CYS A 90 16.94 31.13 6.90
CA CYS A 90 18.10 30.53 7.55
C CYS A 90 19.28 31.50 7.71
N THR A 91 19.10 32.78 7.42
CA THR A 91 20.11 33.82 7.66
C THR A 91 19.56 34.89 8.61
N THR A 92 20.46 35.50 9.37
CA THR A 92 20.19 36.75 10.07
C THR A 92 20.72 37.89 9.22
N ASP A 93 19.80 38.71 8.73
CA ASP A 93 20.10 39.79 7.80
C ASP A 93 20.33 41.11 8.52
N GLN A 94 21.51 41.67 8.33
CA GLN A 94 21.90 42.93 8.97
C GLN A 94 22.69 43.82 8.04
N PHE A 95 22.51 45.13 8.19
CA PHE A 95 23.35 46.11 7.51
C PHE A 95 24.61 46.38 8.34
N SER A 96 25.78 46.12 7.75
CA SER A 96 27.08 46.41 8.35
C SER A 96 27.50 47.83 7.99
N TYR A 97 27.46 48.74 8.97
CA TYR A 97 27.88 50.13 8.81
C TYR A 97 29.38 50.28 8.51
N GLU A 98 30.23 49.35 8.99
CA GLU A 98 31.68 49.37 8.74
C GLU A 98 32.01 49.06 7.28
N SER A 99 31.26 48.14 6.66
CA SER A 99 31.49 47.72 5.27
C SER A 99 30.56 48.41 4.26
N GLY A 100 29.52 49.09 4.73
CA GLY A 100 28.48 49.70 3.91
C GLY A 100 27.66 48.68 3.11
N LYS A 101 27.53 47.44 3.59
CA LYS A 101 26.90 46.33 2.87
C LYS A 101 26.00 45.49 3.79
N CYS A 102 25.05 44.80 3.17
CA CYS A 102 24.30 43.75 3.84
C CYS A 102 25.18 42.53 4.13
N VAL A 103 24.98 41.95 5.31
CA VAL A 103 25.62 40.73 5.80
C VAL A 103 24.51 39.77 6.20
N HIS A 104 24.64 38.52 5.77
CA HIS A 104 23.66 37.45 5.98
C HIS A 104 24.36 36.31 6.73
N ASP A 105 24.19 36.29 8.05
CA ASP A 105 24.86 35.30 8.89
C ASP A 105 24.00 34.03 9.00
N SER A 106 24.55 32.88 8.59
CA SER A 106 23.81 31.62 8.62
C SER A 106 23.42 31.22 10.05
N ILE A 107 22.16 30.84 10.23
CA ILE A 107 21.61 30.31 11.48
C ILE A 107 21.93 28.81 11.55
N PRO A 108 22.67 28.32 12.57
CA PRO A 108 22.94 26.90 12.71
C PRO A 108 21.69 26.08 13.04
N ASN A 109 21.56 24.88 12.45
CA ASN A 109 20.40 23.98 12.63
C ASN A 109 19.05 24.62 12.28
N CYS A 110 18.98 25.20 11.09
CA CYS A 110 17.80 25.91 10.63
C CYS A 110 17.09 25.08 9.55
N CYS A 111 15.77 24.94 9.71
CA CYS A 111 14.95 24.27 8.71
C CYS A 111 14.89 25.09 7.41
N GLY A 112 15.11 24.42 6.28
CA GLY A 112 15.08 24.98 4.93
C GLY A 112 16.47 25.15 4.30
N ASN A 113 17.55 24.76 4.96
CA ASN A 113 18.91 24.84 4.41
C ASN A 113 19.29 23.60 3.58
N GLY A 114 18.41 22.59 3.53
CA GLY A 114 18.59 21.35 2.79
C GLY A 114 19.54 20.34 3.44
N LYS A 115 19.84 20.45 4.74
CA LYS A 115 20.68 19.51 5.49
C LYS A 115 19.99 19.06 6.78
N CYS A 116 19.87 17.75 7.01
CA CYS A 116 19.28 17.24 8.24
C CYS A 116 20.26 17.25 9.43
N GLU A 117 20.20 18.29 10.26
CA GLU A 117 21.14 18.52 11.37
C GLU A 117 20.71 17.87 12.69
N ASN A 118 21.60 17.83 13.70
CA ASN A 118 21.40 17.02 14.93
C ASN A 118 20.14 17.33 15.74
N SER A 119 19.67 18.57 15.72
CA SER A 119 18.42 18.98 16.39
C SER A 119 17.19 18.88 15.49
N GLU A 120 17.36 18.43 14.25
CA GLU A 120 16.28 18.31 13.27
C GLU A 120 15.78 16.87 13.15
N THR A 121 14.48 16.76 12.89
CA THR A 121 13.76 15.50 12.73
C THR A 121 12.82 15.61 11.54
N SER A 122 12.35 14.47 11.03
CA SER A 122 11.33 14.46 9.97
C SER A 122 10.00 15.07 10.37
N LEU A 123 9.74 15.25 11.67
CA LEU A 123 8.55 15.91 12.17
C LEU A 123 8.75 17.43 12.29
N SER A 124 9.91 17.87 12.78
CA SER A 124 10.20 19.29 13.00
C SER A 124 10.67 20.01 11.74
N CYS A 125 11.35 19.30 10.85
CA CYS A 125 12.02 19.84 9.66
C CYS A 125 11.86 18.90 8.45
N PRO A 126 10.62 18.61 7.98
CA PRO A 126 10.37 17.59 6.95
C PRO A 126 11.01 17.90 5.59
N ALA A 127 11.27 19.18 5.29
CA ALA A 127 11.93 19.59 4.05
C ALA A 127 13.41 19.17 4.02
N ASP A 128 14.08 19.20 5.17
CA ASP A 128 15.52 18.93 5.28
C ASP A 128 15.80 17.49 5.76
N CYS A 129 14.90 16.95 6.59
CA CYS A 129 14.95 15.60 7.12
C CYS A 129 13.80 14.74 6.55
N PRO A 130 13.91 14.18 5.34
CA PRO A 130 12.88 13.30 4.80
C PRO A 130 12.77 12.01 5.63
N THR A 131 11.57 11.40 5.64
CA THR A 131 11.40 10.04 6.15
C THR A 131 12.08 9.06 5.20
N CYS A 132 12.91 8.16 5.72
CA CYS A 132 13.56 7.14 4.91
C CYS A 132 12.76 5.86 4.75
N ASP A 133 11.53 5.78 5.29
CA ASP A 133 10.68 4.59 5.17
C ASP A 133 10.36 4.30 3.70
N ASP A 134 10.91 3.19 3.16
CA ASP A 134 10.64 2.71 1.79
C ASP A 134 9.44 1.73 1.75
N SER A 135 8.73 1.59 2.86
CA SER A 135 7.64 0.65 3.11
C SER A 135 8.04 -0.83 3.00
N ASN A 136 9.34 -1.12 2.88
CA ASN A 136 9.85 -2.48 2.85
C ASN A 136 10.17 -2.96 4.28
N LYS A 137 9.38 -3.90 4.76
CA LYS A 137 9.55 -4.48 6.11
C LYS A 137 10.87 -5.22 6.30
N CYS A 138 11.56 -5.56 5.19
CA CYS A 138 12.83 -6.25 5.18
C CYS A 138 14.04 -5.32 5.18
N THR A 139 13.85 -4.01 5.33
CA THR A 139 14.94 -3.04 5.45
C THR A 139 14.85 -2.30 6.77
N VAL A 140 16.02 -1.97 7.32
CA VAL A 140 16.14 -0.92 8.32
C VAL A 140 16.51 0.34 7.57
N ASP A 141 15.60 1.30 7.62
CA ASP A 141 15.75 2.57 6.92
C ASP A 141 16.42 3.61 7.81
N VAL A 142 17.58 4.09 7.38
CA VAL A 142 18.38 5.04 8.15
C VAL A 142 18.75 6.22 7.27
N LEU A 143 18.48 7.44 7.76
CA LEU A 143 19.00 8.65 7.12
C LEU A 143 20.49 8.79 7.46
N ASN A 144 21.35 8.69 6.46
CA ASN A 144 22.75 9.06 6.58
C ASN A 144 22.86 10.59 6.51
N ARG A 145 23.01 11.23 7.66
CA ARG A 145 23.05 12.70 7.80
C ARG A 145 24.27 13.32 7.13
N ASP A 146 25.41 12.62 7.10
CA ASP A 146 26.64 13.12 6.46
C ASP A 146 26.52 13.13 4.93
N ALA A 147 25.87 12.10 4.37
CA ALA A 147 25.66 11.95 2.93
C ALA A 147 24.32 12.52 2.45
N ASN A 148 23.49 13.04 3.36
CA ASN A 148 22.11 13.48 3.16
C ASN A 148 21.29 12.55 2.26
N ARG A 149 21.37 11.24 2.52
CA ARG A 149 20.70 10.20 1.71
C ARG A 149 20.15 9.10 2.60
N CYS A 150 19.07 8.47 2.15
CA CYS A 150 18.52 7.28 2.81
C CYS A 150 19.36 6.04 2.47
N GLU A 151 19.62 5.24 3.49
CA GLU A 151 20.25 3.93 3.38
C GLU A 151 19.27 2.87 3.90
N HIS A 152 18.92 1.91 3.05
CA HIS A 152 17.99 0.83 3.35
C HIS A 152 18.80 -0.46 3.53
N LYS A 153 19.04 -0.87 4.77
CA LYS A 153 19.88 -2.03 5.07
C LYS A 153 19.02 -3.28 5.19
N TYR A 154 19.26 -4.26 4.33
CA TYR A 154 18.50 -5.50 4.31
C TYR A 154 18.68 -6.32 5.61
N ILE A 155 17.56 -6.77 6.16
CA ILE A 155 17.48 -7.68 7.31
C ILE A 155 17.54 -9.12 6.77
N TYR A 156 18.43 -9.97 7.29
CA TYR A 156 18.51 -11.37 6.89
C TYR A 156 18.61 -12.30 8.12
N PRO A 157 17.72 -13.30 8.27
CA PRO A 157 16.52 -13.55 7.44
C PRO A 157 15.38 -12.53 7.70
N CYS A 158 14.44 -12.34 6.76
CA CYS A 158 13.28 -11.46 6.93
C CYS A 158 11.94 -12.06 6.48
N CYS A 159 10.92 -11.95 7.35
CA CYS A 159 9.54 -12.24 6.94
C CYS A 159 8.92 -11.06 6.16
N GLY A 160 8.25 -11.35 5.05
CA GLY A 160 7.45 -10.43 4.24
C GLY A 160 7.97 -10.21 2.82
N ASN A 161 9.04 -10.87 2.40
CA ASN A 161 9.59 -10.78 1.04
C ASN A 161 9.08 -11.90 0.10
N ASN A 162 8.21 -12.79 0.59
CA ASN A 162 7.70 -13.97 -0.11
C ASN A 162 8.77 -15.00 -0.50
N ARG A 163 9.88 -15.09 0.25
CA ARG A 163 10.94 -16.07 0.05
C ARG A 163 11.28 -16.71 1.39
N CYS A 164 11.18 -18.04 1.46
CA CYS A 164 11.61 -18.77 2.64
C CYS A 164 13.14 -18.83 2.74
N GLU A 165 13.74 -17.99 3.57
CA GLU A 165 15.19 -17.89 3.77
C GLU A 165 15.73 -18.90 4.80
N ALA A 166 17.03 -19.14 4.80
CA ALA A 166 17.64 -20.08 5.74
C ALA A 166 17.52 -19.56 7.19
N GLY A 167 16.84 -20.32 8.04
CA GLY A 167 16.54 -19.93 9.43
C GLY A 167 15.09 -19.49 9.63
N GLU A 168 14.33 -19.29 8.55
CA GLU A 168 12.89 -19.08 8.63
C GLU A 168 12.13 -20.40 8.77
N THR A 169 10.95 -20.31 9.36
CA THR A 169 10.03 -21.44 9.51
C THR A 169 8.63 -20.96 9.19
N PHE A 170 7.71 -21.86 8.78
CA PHE A 170 6.31 -21.49 8.59
C PHE A 170 5.70 -20.85 9.87
N LEU A 171 6.08 -21.32 11.06
CA LEU A 171 5.58 -20.75 12.31
C LEU A 171 6.11 -19.33 12.56
N GLY A 172 7.34 -19.03 12.12
CA GLY A 172 7.97 -17.70 12.28
C GLY A 172 7.62 -16.71 11.15
N CYS A 173 7.52 -17.20 9.92
CA CYS A 173 7.26 -16.43 8.69
C CYS A 173 6.20 -17.14 7.81
N PRO A 174 4.93 -17.23 8.23
CA PRO A 174 3.90 -18.00 7.49
C PRO A 174 3.58 -17.42 6.10
N THR A 175 3.88 -16.14 5.89
CA THR A 175 3.71 -15.48 4.58
C THR A 175 4.75 -15.96 3.56
N ASP A 176 5.96 -16.29 4.01
CA ASP A 176 7.12 -16.48 3.14
C ASP A 176 7.50 -17.95 3.03
N CYS A 177 7.38 -18.69 4.13
CA CYS A 177 7.59 -20.12 4.19
C CYS A 177 6.24 -20.84 4.12
N PRO A 178 5.87 -21.47 3.00
CA PRO A 178 4.67 -22.30 2.97
C PRO A 178 4.81 -23.46 3.98
N PRO A 179 3.71 -23.88 4.62
CA PRO A 179 3.77 -25.02 5.51
C PRO A 179 4.17 -26.28 4.74
N THR A 180 4.99 -27.12 5.35
CA THR A 180 5.25 -28.46 4.83
C THR A 180 4.00 -29.32 4.92
N ARG A 181 3.92 -30.38 4.11
CA ARG A 181 2.83 -31.38 4.19
C ARG A 181 2.58 -31.82 5.65
N ASP A 182 3.63 -32.14 6.39
CA ASP A 182 3.50 -32.67 7.75
C ASP A 182 3.02 -31.62 8.75
N GLU A 183 3.39 -30.35 8.55
CA GLU A 183 2.87 -29.23 9.34
C GLU A 183 1.40 -28.96 9.06
N GLU A 184 0.97 -29.02 7.79
CA GLU A 184 -0.45 -28.92 7.42
C GLU A 184 -1.26 -30.06 8.08
N VAL A 185 -0.78 -31.30 8.01
CA VAL A 185 -1.46 -32.46 8.63
C VAL A 185 -1.55 -32.27 10.14
N LYS A 186 -0.46 -31.82 10.77
CA LYS A 186 -0.45 -31.54 12.21
C LYS A 186 -1.44 -30.44 12.60
N ALA A 187 -1.62 -29.43 11.75
CA ALA A 187 -2.58 -28.35 11.97
C ALA A 187 -4.04 -28.82 11.90
N CYS A 188 -4.35 -29.90 11.16
CA CYS A 188 -5.70 -30.45 11.08
C CYS A 188 -6.22 -31.06 12.39
N GLY A 189 -5.33 -31.49 13.29
CA GLY A 189 -5.74 -32.20 14.51
C GLY A 189 -6.57 -33.45 14.19
N THR A 190 -7.83 -33.48 14.65
CA THR A 190 -8.79 -34.58 14.40
C THR A 190 -9.77 -34.28 13.26
N ASN A 191 -9.60 -33.19 12.51
CA ASN A 191 -10.50 -32.82 11.42
C ASN A 191 -10.18 -33.67 10.17
N GLU A 192 -11.01 -34.68 9.89
CA GLU A 192 -10.84 -35.58 8.76
C GLU A 192 -10.95 -34.88 7.40
N SER A 193 -11.87 -33.92 7.25
CA SER A 193 -12.02 -33.15 6.01
C SER A 193 -10.73 -32.41 5.67
N CYS A 194 -10.09 -31.83 6.69
CA CYS A 194 -8.80 -31.14 6.55
C CYS A 194 -7.70 -32.11 6.09
N VAL A 195 -7.60 -33.29 6.71
CA VAL A 195 -6.61 -34.31 6.30
C VAL A 195 -6.87 -34.80 4.87
N ASN A 196 -8.14 -34.99 4.50
CA ASN A 196 -8.53 -35.42 3.16
C ASN A 196 -8.14 -34.38 2.09
N GLU A 197 -8.32 -33.09 2.38
CA GLU A 197 -7.87 -32.01 1.51
C GLU A 197 -6.35 -32.03 1.27
N ILE A 198 -5.58 -32.28 2.32
CA ILE A 198 -4.12 -32.40 2.22
C ILE A 198 -3.73 -33.66 1.44
N ALA A 199 -4.39 -34.79 1.70
CA ALA A 199 -4.18 -36.03 0.95
C ALA A 199 -4.41 -35.82 -0.56
N MET A 200 -5.44 -35.05 -0.93
CA MET A 200 -5.71 -34.66 -2.31
C MET A 200 -4.63 -33.73 -2.87
N LYS A 201 -4.26 -32.69 -2.13
CA LYS A 201 -3.25 -31.69 -2.52
C LYS A 201 -1.89 -32.33 -2.83
N TYR A 202 -1.44 -33.23 -1.97
CA TYR A 202 -0.13 -33.90 -2.11
C TYR A 202 -0.19 -35.25 -2.83
N LYS A 203 -1.40 -35.71 -3.22
CA LYS A 203 -1.65 -37.05 -3.79
C LYS A 203 -1.09 -38.18 -2.92
N ASP A 204 -1.11 -37.98 -1.61
CA ASP A 204 -0.58 -38.89 -0.61
C ASP A 204 -1.72 -39.66 0.06
N TYR A 205 -2.10 -40.78 -0.55
CA TYR A 205 -3.19 -41.62 -0.05
C TYR A 205 -2.86 -42.30 1.29
N ALA A 206 -1.59 -42.33 1.72
CA ALA A 206 -1.24 -42.85 3.04
C ALA A 206 -1.87 -42.01 4.16
N LEU A 207 -2.12 -40.73 3.91
CA LEU A 207 -2.80 -39.83 4.84
C LEU A 207 -4.25 -40.23 5.11
N CYS A 208 -4.93 -40.92 4.19
CA CYS A 208 -6.31 -41.39 4.43
C CYS A 208 -6.41 -42.33 5.64
N LYS A 209 -5.33 -43.06 5.97
CA LYS A 209 -5.29 -43.93 7.17
C LYS A 209 -5.31 -43.15 8.49
N SER A 210 -5.09 -41.85 8.45
CA SER A 210 -5.11 -40.98 9.62
C SER A 210 -6.47 -40.34 9.91
N ALA A 211 -7.48 -40.59 9.07
CA ALA A 211 -8.85 -40.24 9.40
C ALA A 211 -9.30 -40.91 10.71
N ALA A 212 -10.10 -40.20 11.52
CA ALA A 212 -10.52 -40.67 12.85
C ALA A 212 -11.55 -41.81 12.79
N THR A 213 -12.23 -41.98 11.65
CA THR A 213 -13.32 -42.92 11.42
C THR A 213 -13.11 -43.73 10.14
N THR A 214 -13.68 -44.93 10.12
CA THR A 214 -13.71 -45.79 8.93
C THR A 214 -14.44 -45.12 7.77
N SER A 215 -15.51 -44.37 8.05
CA SER A 215 -16.27 -43.64 7.01
C SER A 215 -15.42 -42.55 6.37
N GLY A 216 -14.71 -41.74 7.16
CA GLY A 216 -13.81 -40.71 6.64
C GLY A 216 -12.64 -41.30 5.86
N THR A 217 -12.14 -42.46 6.28
CA THR A 217 -11.12 -43.22 5.54
C THR A 217 -11.63 -43.66 4.16
N ASP A 218 -12.82 -44.26 4.10
CA ASP A 218 -13.43 -44.72 2.85
C ASP A 218 -13.70 -43.55 1.90
N GLU A 219 -14.26 -42.46 2.42
CA GLU A 219 -14.53 -41.24 1.66
C GLU A 219 -13.24 -40.62 1.09
N CYS A 220 -12.15 -40.62 1.86
CA CYS A 220 -10.84 -40.16 1.41
C CYS A 220 -10.34 -40.96 0.20
N TYR A 221 -10.36 -42.29 0.31
CA TYR A 221 -9.92 -43.16 -0.79
C TYR A 221 -10.83 -43.04 -2.02
N MET A 222 -12.15 -42.99 -1.84
CA MET A 222 -13.12 -42.78 -2.92
C MET A 222 -12.86 -41.46 -3.66
N THR A 223 -12.68 -40.38 -2.92
CA THR A 223 -12.44 -39.05 -3.50
C THR A 223 -11.12 -39.00 -4.25
N LEU A 224 -10.05 -39.58 -3.68
CA LEU A 224 -8.75 -39.67 -4.36
C LEU A 224 -8.83 -40.54 -5.62
N ALA A 225 -9.52 -41.68 -5.57
CA ALA A 225 -9.67 -42.57 -6.73
C ALA A 225 -10.28 -41.81 -7.92
N VAL A 226 -11.35 -41.07 -7.67
CA VAL A 226 -12.06 -40.25 -8.67
C VAL A 226 -11.20 -39.06 -9.12
N LYS A 227 -10.69 -38.23 -8.20
CA LYS A 227 -10.00 -36.97 -8.52
C LYS A 227 -8.63 -37.18 -9.18
N ASN A 228 -7.91 -38.22 -8.78
CA ASN A 228 -6.56 -38.52 -9.30
C ASN A 228 -6.55 -39.60 -10.38
N ASN A 229 -7.72 -40.08 -10.79
CA ASN A 229 -7.86 -41.14 -11.78
C ASN A 229 -7.12 -42.45 -11.37
N GLN A 230 -7.32 -42.92 -10.13
CA GLN A 230 -6.60 -44.05 -9.52
C GLN A 230 -7.56 -45.10 -8.95
N SER A 231 -8.13 -45.96 -9.81
CA SER A 231 -9.10 -47.00 -9.41
C SER A 231 -8.62 -47.95 -8.33
N PHE A 232 -7.31 -48.24 -8.27
CA PHE A 232 -6.74 -49.17 -7.31
C PHE A 232 -6.96 -48.71 -5.86
N LEU A 233 -7.21 -47.41 -5.64
CA LEU A 233 -7.49 -46.88 -4.30
C LEU A 233 -8.80 -47.42 -3.73
N CYS A 234 -9.74 -47.85 -4.58
CA CYS A 234 -10.98 -48.46 -4.14
C CYS A 234 -10.76 -49.78 -3.37
N PHE A 235 -9.64 -50.46 -3.55
CA PHE A 235 -9.31 -51.67 -2.78
C PHE A 235 -8.93 -51.39 -1.31
N TYR A 236 -8.71 -50.12 -0.95
CA TYR A 236 -8.39 -49.73 0.44
C TYR A 236 -9.62 -49.33 1.26
N THR A 237 -10.82 -49.33 0.67
CA THR A 237 -12.05 -49.10 1.42
C THR A 237 -12.38 -50.27 2.34
N SER A 238 -13.15 -50.02 3.38
CA SER A 238 -13.34 -50.93 4.52
C SER A 238 -14.10 -52.21 4.24
N ASN A 239 -14.96 -52.23 3.21
CA ASN A 239 -15.81 -53.36 2.87
C ASN A 239 -16.20 -53.38 1.38
N ASP A 240 -16.70 -54.52 0.94
CA ASP A 240 -17.06 -54.77 -0.47
C ASP A 240 -18.09 -53.78 -1.01
N ASN A 241 -19.08 -53.36 -0.21
CA ASN A 241 -20.08 -52.39 -0.65
C ASN A 241 -19.43 -51.03 -0.92
N LYS A 242 -18.53 -50.57 -0.04
CA LYS A 242 -17.78 -49.32 -0.23
C LYS A 242 -16.80 -49.39 -1.39
N GLN A 243 -16.20 -50.56 -1.60
CA GLN A 243 -15.37 -50.79 -2.77
C GLN A 243 -16.19 -50.71 -4.07
N HIS A 244 -17.40 -51.29 -4.09
CA HIS A 244 -18.29 -51.18 -5.24
C HIS A 244 -18.77 -49.75 -5.48
N ASP A 245 -19.16 -49.02 -4.43
CA ASP A 245 -19.53 -47.60 -4.53
C ASP A 245 -18.36 -46.77 -5.10
N CYS A 246 -17.13 -47.05 -4.64
CA CYS A 246 -15.92 -46.40 -5.12
C CYS A 246 -15.66 -46.70 -6.61
N GLN A 247 -15.76 -47.97 -7.01
CA GLN A 247 -15.57 -48.40 -8.39
C GLN A 247 -16.64 -47.81 -9.33
N GLU A 248 -17.91 -47.78 -8.89
CA GLU A 248 -19.00 -47.13 -9.60
C GLU A 248 -18.69 -45.63 -9.81
N ALA A 249 -18.37 -44.91 -8.73
CA ALA A 249 -18.04 -43.48 -8.81
C ALA A 249 -16.84 -43.20 -9.73
N TYR A 250 -15.80 -44.04 -9.64
CA TYR A 250 -14.63 -43.96 -10.50
C TYR A 250 -14.99 -44.17 -11.98
N ALA A 251 -15.69 -45.26 -12.30
CA ALA A 251 -16.10 -45.60 -13.66
C ALA A 251 -16.97 -44.49 -14.30
N ILE A 252 -17.89 -43.91 -13.52
CA ILE A 252 -18.70 -42.77 -13.93
C ILE A 252 -17.82 -41.55 -14.24
N SER A 253 -16.85 -41.24 -13.36
CA SER A 253 -15.97 -40.07 -13.52
C SER A 253 -15.10 -40.12 -14.78
N VAL A 254 -14.69 -41.31 -15.21
CA VAL A 254 -13.90 -41.51 -16.44
C VAL A 254 -14.74 -41.92 -17.65
N SER A 255 -16.06 -42.05 -17.48
CA SER A 255 -17.01 -42.47 -18.53
C SER A 255 -16.64 -43.80 -19.22
N ARG A 256 -16.18 -44.79 -18.44
CA ARG A 256 -15.74 -46.12 -18.94
C ARG A 256 -16.63 -47.23 -18.39
N ILE A 257 -17.42 -47.85 -19.27
CA ILE A 257 -18.39 -48.89 -18.90
C ILE A 257 -17.73 -50.21 -18.52
N ASP A 258 -16.58 -50.53 -19.13
CA ASP A 258 -15.81 -51.73 -18.80
C ASP A 258 -15.25 -51.70 -17.37
N LEU A 259 -15.33 -50.56 -16.69
CA LEU A 259 -14.92 -50.37 -15.30
C LEU A 259 -16.10 -50.42 -14.32
N CYS A 260 -17.35 -50.52 -14.81
CA CYS A 260 -18.51 -50.66 -13.93
C CYS A 260 -18.42 -51.94 -13.08
N PRO A 261 -18.90 -51.92 -11.83
CA PRO A 261 -18.82 -53.08 -10.94
C PRO A 261 -19.61 -54.26 -11.50
N THR A 262 -19.11 -55.47 -11.28
CA THR A 262 -19.78 -56.71 -11.74
C THR A 262 -21.09 -56.95 -11.01
N ILE A 263 -21.21 -56.49 -9.76
CA ILE A 263 -22.44 -56.53 -8.97
C ILE A 263 -23.22 -55.25 -9.29
N ASN A 264 -24.43 -55.41 -9.80
CA ASN A 264 -25.33 -54.31 -10.16
C ASN A 264 -24.72 -53.27 -11.15
N PRO A 265 -24.21 -53.68 -12.33
CA PRO A 265 -23.57 -52.76 -13.28
C PRO A 265 -24.53 -51.73 -13.91
N ASN A 266 -25.84 -52.01 -13.86
CA ASN A 266 -26.84 -51.25 -14.60
C ASN A 266 -26.92 -49.79 -14.16
N LYS A 267 -26.81 -49.52 -12.85
CA LYS A 267 -26.82 -48.15 -12.30
C LYS A 267 -25.61 -47.33 -12.76
N CYS A 268 -24.44 -47.95 -12.80
CA CYS A 268 -23.21 -47.36 -13.34
C CYS A 268 -23.34 -47.07 -14.84
N ILE A 269 -23.85 -48.04 -15.63
CA ILE A 269 -24.06 -47.89 -17.08
C ILE A 269 -25.04 -46.75 -17.38
N GLU A 270 -26.17 -46.70 -16.68
CA GLU A 270 -27.18 -45.64 -16.82
C GLU A 270 -26.59 -44.26 -16.51
N SER A 271 -25.82 -44.15 -15.43
CA SER A 271 -25.16 -42.90 -15.04
C SER A 271 -24.14 -42.43 -16.10
N ILE A 272 -23.36 -43.35 -16.67
CA ILE A 272 -22.42 -43.04 -17.77
C ILE A 272 -23.19 -42.64 -19.03
N ALA A 273 -24.26 -43.35 -19.39
CA ALA A 273 -25.09 -43.02 -20.55
C ALA A 273 -25.70 -41.63 -20.42
N LYS A 274 -26.18 -41.27 -19.23
CA LYS A 274 -26.71 -39.93 -18.91
C LYS A 274 -25.64 -38.85 -19.01
N ASN A 275 -24.49 -39.05 -18.36
CA ASN A 275 -23.40 -38.06 -18.36
C ASN A 275 -22.81 -37.81 -19.75
N THR A 276 -22.80 -38.84 -20.61
CA THR A 276 -22.24 -38.74 -21.97
C THR A 276 -23.28 -38.42 -23.04
N GLY A 277 -24.58 -38.52 -22.72
CA GLY A 277 -25.67 -38.43 -23.70
C GLY A 277 -25.71 -39.60 -24.69
N ASN A 278 -24.94 -40.67 -24.46
CA ASN A 278 -24.80 -41.76 -25.41
C ASN A 278 -25.78 -42.91 -25.13
N VAL A 279 -26.94 -42.88 -25.79
CA VAL A 279 -27.99 -43.90 -25.66
C VAL A 279 -27.54 -45.32 -26.02
N THR A 280 -26.47 -45.47 -26.81
CA THR A 280 -26.00 -46.82 -27.20
C THR A 280 -25.49 -47.62 -26.00
N TYR A 281 -25.06 -46.95 -24.94
CA TYR A 281 -24.62 -47.56 -23.68
C TYR A 281 -25.74 -48.27 -22.94
N CYS A 282 -26.99 -47.80 -23.05
CA CYS A 282 -28.14 -48.47 -22.44
C CYS A 282 -28.31 -49.92 -22.95
N LYS A 283 -27.86 -50.23 -24.17
CA LYS A 283 -27.93 -51.59 -24.73
C LYS A 283 -27.00 -52.59 -24.02
N LEU A 284 -25.99 -52.08 -23.30
CA LEU A 284 -25.01 -52.88 -22.55
C LEU A 284 -25.52 -53.29 -21.15
N MET A 285 -26.69 -52.81 -20.73
CA MET A 285 -27.29 -53.22 -19.45
C MET A 285 -27.53 -54.74 -19.43
N THR A 286 -27.21 -55.35 -18.30
CA THR A 286 -27.26 -56.80 -18.09
C THR A 286 -28.53 -57.21 -17.34
N GLU A 287 -28.94 -58.47 -17.50
CA GLU A 287 -30.08 -59.03 -16.77
C GLU A 287 -29.72 -59.21 -15.29
N GLN A 288 -30.36 -58.43 -14.41
CA GLN A 288 -30.32 -58.68 -12.96
C GLN A 288 -31.47 -59.59 -12.51
N PHE A 289 -32.59 -59.57 -13.23
CA PHE A 289 -33.76 -60.41 -12.96
C PHE A 289 -34.33 -60.91 -14.28
N VAL A 290 -34.71 -62.18 -14.32
CA VAL A 290 -35.29 -62.82 -15.51
C VAL A 290 -36.56 -62.04 -15.88
N ARG A 291 -36.58 -61.44 -17.10
CA ARG A 291 -37.70 -60.70 -17.75
C ARG A 291 -37.80 -59.17 -17.60
N THR A 292 -36.81 -58.45 -17.07
CA THR A 292 -36.90 -56.97 -16.96
C THR A 292 -35.86 -56.19 -17.78
N ARG A 293 -34.93 -56.86 -18.47
CA ARG A 293 -33.86 -56.16 -19.20
C ARG A 293 -34.37 -55.17 -20.22
N ASP A 294 -35.32 -55.55 -21.07
CA ASP A 294 -35.83 -54.66 -22.12
C ASP A 294 -36.46 -53.38 -21.53
N ASP A 295 -37.17 -53.51 -20.41
CA ASP A 295 -37.74 -52.36 -19.70
C ASP A 295 -36.65 -51.44 -19.12
N TYR A 296 -35.56 -51.99 -18.56
CA TYR A 296 -34.42 -51.18 -18.10
C TYR A 296 -33.68 -50.49 -19.24
N VAL A 297 -33.50 -51.17 -20.38
CA VAL A 297 -32.90 -50.58 -21.58
C VAL A 297 -33.76 -49.43 -22.10
N LEU A 298 -35.08 -49.61 -22.13
CA LEU A 298 -36.03 -48.55 -22.46
C LEU A 298 -35.96 -47.40 -21.46
N LYS A 299 -35.83 -47.69 -20.15
CA LYS A 299 -35.77 -46.67 -19.09
C LYS A 299 -34.53 -45.80 -19.26
N CYS A 300 -33.36 -46.43 -19.34
CA CYS A 300 -32.11 -45.73 -19.59
C CYS A 300 -32.21 -44.89 -20.87
N SER A 301 -32.75 -45.45 -21.96
CA SER A 301 -32.90 -44.72 -23.22
C SER A 301 -33.83 -43.51 -23.10
N ALA A 302 -34.95 -43.67 -22.39
CA ALA A 302 -35.92 -42.61 -22.12
C ALA A 302 -35.31 -41.48 -21.30
N VAL A 303 -34.58 -41.80 -20.22
CA VAL A 303 -33.95 -40.80 -19.34
C VAL A 303 -32.85 -40.03 -20.07
N VAL A 304 -32.01 -40.73 -20.84
CA VAL A 304 -30.92 -40.11 -21.63
C VAL A 304 -31.47 -39.18 -22.70
N THR A 305 -32.56 -39.55 -23.37
CA THR A 305 -33.16 -38.78 -24.48
C THR A 305 -34.26 -37.81 -24.02
N SER A 306 -34.70 -37.92 -22.76
CA SER A 306 -35.93 -37.30 -22.24
C SER A 306 -37.21 -37.67 -23.03
N ASP A 307 -37.23 -38.81 -23.71
CA ASP A 307 -38.38 -39.30 -24.48
C ASP A 307 -39.34 -40.11 -23.60
N VAL A 308 -40.38 -39.44 -23.10
CA VAL A 308 -41.43 -40.03 -22.27
C VAL A 308 -42.27 -41.09 -23.00
N VAL A 309 -42.24 -41.15 -24.33
CA VAL A 309 -42.96 -42.18 -25.10
C VAL A 309 -42.36 -43.56 -24.82
N LEU A 310 -41.04 -43.64 -24.58
CA LEU A 310 -40.37 -44.88 -24.25
C LEU A 310 -40.81 -45.46 -22.89
N CYS A 311 -41.14 -44.61 -21.89
CA CYS A 311 -41.70 -45.09 -20.62
C CYS A 311 -43.04 -45.85 -20.80
N LYS A 312 -43.85 -45.48 -21.80
CA LYS A 312 -45.13 -46.14 -22.10
C LYS A 312 -44.97 -47.54 -22.70
N GLN A 313 -43.80 -47.83 -23.27
CA GLN A 313 -43.54 -49.09 -23.96
C GLN A 313 -43.14 -50.22 -23.01
N MET A 314 -42.87 -49.90 -21.74
CA MET A 314 -42.43 -50.87 -20.74
C MET A 314 -43.57 -51.78 -20.28
N GLN A 315 -43.24 -53.05 -20.04
CA GLN A 315 -44.20 -54.04 -19.56
C GLN A 315 -44.36 -53.95 -18.03
N ASN A 316 -43.26 -53.72 -17.32
CA ASN A 316 -43.26 -53.58 -15.89
C ASN A 316 -43.67 -52.15 -15.49
N LYS A 317 -44.87 -52.04 -14.91
CA LYS A 317 -45.44 -50.77 -14.43
C LYS A 317 -44.55 -50.05 -13.41
N TRP A 318 -43.85 -50.78 -12.55
CA TRP A 318 -42.96 -50.18 -11.56
C TRP A 318 -41.77 -49.49 -12.23
N ILE A 319 -41.17 -50.12 -13.26
CA ILE A 319 -40.08 -49.52 -14.04
C ILE A 319 -40.58 -48.33 -14.86
N ALA A 320 -41.79 -48.42 -15.41
CA ALA A 320 -42.43 -47.30 -16.13
C ALA A 320 -42.64 -46.09 -15.21
N ASP A 321 -43.13 -46.29 -14.00
CA ASP A 321 -43.32 -45.24 -13.00
C ASP A 321 -42.00 -44.59 -12.57
N GLU A 322 -40.96 -45.40 -12.40
CA GLU A 322 -39.60 -44.93 -12.13
C GLU A 322 -39.06 -44.08 -13.29
N CYS A 323 -39.25 -44.54 -14.54
CA CYS A 323 -38.90 -43.81 -15.76
C CYS A 323 -39.54 -42.42 -15.82
N TYR A 324 -40.84 -42.32 -15.57
CA TYR A 324 -41.54 -41.03 -15.52
C TYR A 324 -41.00 -40.14 -14.42
N THR A 325 -40.73 -40.70 -13.24
CA THR A 325 -40.20 -39.95 -12.10
C THR A 325 -38.83 -39.37 -12.39
N ASP A 326 -37.93 -40.16 -12.98
CA ASP A 326 -36.57 -39.73 -13.31
C ASP A 326 -36.58 -38.60 -14.37
N ILE A 327 -37.43 -38.72 -15.40
CA ILE A 327 -37.59 -37.66 -16.41
C ILE A 327 -38.26 -36.41 -15.80
N ALA A 328 -39.28 -36.59 -14.95
CA ALA A 328 -39.95 -35.48 -14.27
C ALA A 328 -38.99 -34.67 -13.40
N VAL A 329 -38.14 -35.35 -12.62
CA VAL A 329 -37.11 -34.73 -11.79
C VAL A 329 -36.07 -34.02 -12.65
N GLN A 330 -35.61 -34.67 -13.72
CA GLN A 330 -34.62 -34.11 -14.64
C GLN A 330 -35.10 -32.84 -15.35
N LEU A 331 -36.35 -32.84 -15.81
CA LEU A 331 -36.97 -31.69 -16.50
C LEU A 331 -37.59 -30.68 -15.54
N LYS A 332 -37.67 -31.00 -14.25
CA LYS A 332 -38.44 -30.26 -13.24
C LYS A 332 -39.91 -30.06 -13.64
N ASP A 333 -40.49 -31.06 -14.30
CA ASP A 333 -41.87 -31.03 -14.81
C ASP A 333 -42.78 -31.93 -13.97
N ILE A 334 -43.54 -31.31 -13.06
CA ILE A 334 -44.47 -32.02 -12.18
C ILE A 334 -45.64 -32.66 -12.93
N SER A 335 -45.96 -32.21 -14.14
CA SER A 335 -47.10 -32.74 -14.91
C SER A 335 -46.88 -34.19 -15.34
N LEU A 336 -45.61 -34.60 -15.49
CA LEU A 336 -45.22 -35.97 -15.82
C LEU A 336 -45.56 -36.96 -14.69
N CYS A 337 -45.65 -36.50 -13.43
CA CYS A 337 -46.07 -37.35 -12.31
C CYS A 337 -47.54 -37.82 -12.43
N ASN A 338 -48.36 -37.21 -13.28
CA ASN A 338 -49.72 -37.69 -13.54
C ASN A 338 -49.74 -39.01 -14.34
N ALA A 339 -48.62 -39.39 -14.97
CA ALA A 339 -48.47 -40.66 -15.67
C ALA A 339 -48.04 -41.82 -14.76
N VAL A 340 -47.61 -41.52 -13.52
CA VAL A 340 -47.20 -42.50 -12.50
C VAL A 340 -48.43 -43.18 -11.88
N GLN A 341 -48.47 -44.52 -11.87
CA GLN A 341 -49.63 -45.30 -11.42
C GLN A 341 -49.59 -45.68 -9.93
N LEU A 342 -48.43 -46.08 -9.42
CA LEU A 342 -48.29 -46.66 -8.08
C LEU A 342 -48.19 -45.61 -6.99
N ASN A 343 -47.38 -44.56 -7.18
CA ASN A 343 -47.15 -43.53 -6.17
C ASN A 343 -46.84 -42.15 -6.79
N PRO A 344 -47.84 -41.45 -7.35
CA PRO A 344 -47.65 -40.16 -7.99
C PRO A 344 -47.19 -39.05 -7.02
N ASP A 345 -47.57 -39.13 -5.73
CA ASP A 345 -47.17 -38.13 -4.74
C ASP A 345 -45.67 -38.22 -4.42
N SER A 346 -45.11 -39.42 -4.36
CA SER A 346 -43.65 -39.59 -4.22
C SER A 346 -42.86 -39.01 -5.40
N CYS A 347 -43.40 -39.08 -6.62
CA CYS A 347 -42.85 -38.40 -7.78
C CYS A 347 -42.89 -36.87 -7.59
N ARG A 348 -44.05 -36.33 -7.21
CA ARG A 348 -44.23 -34.88 -6.98
C ARG A 348 -43.27 -34.33 -5.92
N ASP A 349 -43.10 -35.05 -4.82
CA ASP A 349 -42.15 -34.69 -3.76
C ASP A 349 -40.70 -34.68 -4.28
N SER A 350 -40.34 -35.62 -5.14
CA SER A 350 -39.01 -35.69 -5.74
C SER A 350 -38.76 -34.53 -6.70
N VAL A 351 -39.77 -34.16 -7.50
CA VAL A 351 -39.70 -32.97 -8.37
C VAL A 351 -39.61 -31.70 -7.54
N ALA A 352 -40.41 -31.56 -6.48
CA ALA A 352 -40.37 -30.41 -5.58
C ALA A 352 -38.98 -30.22 -4.96
N ARG A 353 -38.36 -31.29 -4.45
CA ARG A 353 -36.97 -31.25 -3.93
C ARG A 353 -35.93 -30.81 -4.98
N ALA A 354 -36.16 -31.14 -6.26
CA ALA A 354 -35.26 -30.78 -7.35
C ALA A 354 -35.43 -29.32 -7.82
N ILE A 355 -36.56 -28.69 -7.53
CA ILE A 355 -36.82 -27.27 -7.85
C ILE A 355 -36.09 -26.35 -6.85
N GLY A 356 -35.98 -26.76 -5.59
CA GLY A 356 -35.43 -25.95 -4.48
C GLY A 356 -36.54 -25.24 -3.72
#